data_AF-A0A945K4M1-F1
#
_entry.id   AF-A0A945K4M1-F1
#
_cell.length_a   1.000
_cell.length_b   1.000
_cell.length_c   1.000
_cell.angle_alpha   90.00
_cell.angle_beta   90.00
_cell.angle_gamma   90.00
#
_symmetry.space_group_name_H-M   'P 1'
#
loop_
_entity.id
_entity.type
_entity.pdbx_description
1 polymer ?
#
loop_
_entity_poly.entity_id
_entity_poly.type
_entity_poly.pdbx_seq_one_letter_code
_entity_poly.pdbx_strand_id
1 'polypeptide(L)'
;MKKNGSINVQTENIFPIIKKFLYSDHEIFLRELVSNAVDATQKLKTLKSIGELDTDISKLKVEVLLNKKEKTITIRDNGIGMTEDELDKYINQ
;
A
#
# COMPACT_ATOMS: atom_id res chain seq x y z
N MET A 1 2.98 -47.07 13.71
CA MET A 1 2.17 -46.38 14.73
C MET A 1 2.28 -44.87 14.53
N LYS A 2 1.17 -44.17 14.29
CA LYS A 2 1.15 -42.69 14.19
C LYS A 2 1.30 -42.12 15.61
N LYS A 3 2.35 -41.33 15.87
CA LYS A 3 2.51 -40.58 17.12
C LYS A 3 1.68 -39.30 17.02
N ASN A 4 0.69 -39.16 17.89
CA ASN A 4 0.03 -37.88 18.14
C ASN A 4 0.73 -37.24 19.35
N GLY A 5 1.28 -36.04 19.16
CA GLY A 5 1.85 -35.22 20.22
C GLY A 5 0.97 -34.01 20.48
N SER A 6 0.76 -33.66 21.75
CA SER A 6 0.12 -32.40 22.13
C SER A 6 1.17 -31.29 22.14
N ILE A 7 0.99 -30.28 21.29
CA ILE A 7 1.78 -29.06 21.34
C ILE A 7 1.20 -28.22 22.48
N ASN A 8 1.91 -28.15 23.61
CA ASN A 8 1.59 -27.20 24.67
C ASN A 8 2.26 -25.86 24.33
N VAL A 9 1.47 -24.90 23.87
CA VAL A 9 1.94 -23.52 23.66
C VAL A 9 1.92 -22.81 25.01
N GLN A 10 3.10 -22.54 25.57
CA GLN A 10 3.23 -21.68 26.74
C GLN A 10 3.06 -20.23 26.30
N THR A 11 2.04 -19.56 26.83
CA THR A 11 1.63 -18.18 26.49
C THR A 11 2.76 -17.17 26.68
N GLU A 12 3.71 -17.46 27.57
CA GLU A 12 4.87 -16.61 27.87
C GLU A 12 5.83 -16.43 26.67
N ASN A 13 5.91 -17.43 25.77
CA ASN A 13 6.78 -17.40 24.59
C ASN A 13 6.08 -16.87 23.33
N ILE A 14 4.79 -16.51 23.41
CA ILE A 14 4.00 -16.08 22.25
C ILE A 14 4.28 -14.62 21.87
N PHE A 15 4.59 -13.76 22.86
CA PHE A 15 4.77 -12.33 22.66
C PHE A 15 6.01 -11.94 21.83
N PRO A 16 7.19 -12.58 22.00
CA PRO A 16 8.36 -12.29 21.15
C PRO A 16 8.16 -12.69 19.68
N ILE A 17 7.40 -13.76 19.42
CA ILE A 17 7.10 -14.24 18.06
C ILE A 17 6.08 -13.31 17.39
N ILE A 18 5.03 -12.91 18.11
CA ILE A 18 4.07 -11.89 17.66
C ILE A 18 4.76 -10.56 17.38
N LYS A 19 5.69 -10.10 18.23
CA LYS A 19 6.49 -8.89 17.95
C LYS A 19 7.30 -9.02 16.66
N LYS A 20 7.96 -10.15 16.42
CA LYS A 20 8.75 -10.37 15.21
C LYS A 20 7.90 -10.35 13.92
N PHE A 21 6.63 -10.74 14.00
CA PHE A 21 5.64 -10.64 12.93
C PHE A 21 5.02 -9.24 12.81
N LEU A 22 4.83 -8.53 13.93
CA LEU A 22 4.33 -7.14 13.96
C LEU A 22 5.33 -6.11 13.41
N TYR A 23 6.63 -6.40 13.46
CA TYR A 23 7.70 -5.56 12.91
C TYR A 23 8.26 -6.07 11.57
N SER A 24 7.75 -7.16 11.00
CA SER A 24 8.29 -7.74 9.76
C SER A 24 7.77 -7.07 8.48
N ASP A 25 6.65 -6.33 8.55
CA ASP A 25 5.89 -5.94 7.35
C ASP A 25 5.96 -4.44 7.02
N HIS A 26 6.97 -3.73 7.53
CA HIS A 26 7.22 -2.33 7.17
C HIS A 26 7.48 -2.15 5.65
N GLU A 27 7.88 -3.20 4.95
CA GLU A 27 8.06 -3.15 3.51
C GLU A 27 6.74 -3.35 2.76
N ILE A 28 5.78 -4.05 3.37
CA ILE A 28 4.49 -4.37 2.75
C ILE A 28 3.67 -3.11 2.55
N PHE A 29 3.54 -2.24 3.57
CA PHE A 29 2.74 -1.01 3.38
C PHE A 29 3.30 -0.13 2.26
N LEU A 30 4.63 -0.03 2.17
CA LEU A 30 5.28 0.77 1.12
C LEU A 30 5.04 0.14 -0.25
N ARG A 31 5.12 -1.19 -0.36
CA ARG A 31 4.79 -1.93 -1.58
C ARG A 31 3.34 -1.69 -2.01
N GLU A 32 2.37 -1.82 -1.10
CA GLU A 32 0.95 -1.65 -1.41
C GLU A 32 0.64 -0.20 -1.83
N LEU A 33 1.19 0.80 -1.14
CA LEU A 33 0.99 2.21 -1.50
C LEU A 33 1.60 2.55 -2.86
N VAL A 34 2.80 2.06 -3.16
CA VAL A 34 3.42 2.24 -4.48
C VAL A 34 2.64 1.47 -5.56
N SER A 35 2.12 0.29 -5.26
CA SER A 35 1.27 -0.47 -6.20
C SER A 35 0.00 0.31 -6.56
N ASN A 36 -0.70 0.84 -5.55
CA ASN A 36 -1.90 1.67 -5.75
C ASN A 36 -1.60 2.92 -6.59
N ALA A 37 -0.47 3.57 -6.33
CA ALA A 37 -0.02 4.73 -7.10
C ALA A 37 0.27 4.39 -8.57
N VAL A 38 0.93 3.25 -8.84
CA VAL A 38 1.17 2.75 -10.20
C VAL A 38 -0.16 2.44 -10.90
N ASP A 39 -1.09 1.75 -10.22
CA ASP A 39 -2.40 1.43 -10.77
C ASP A 39 -3.19 2.69 -11.14
N ALA A 40 -3.13 3.75 -10.32
CA ALA A 40 -3.74 5.03 -10.60
C ALA A 40 -3.17 5.68 -11.88
N THR A 41 -1.85 5.64 -12.08
CA THR A 41 -1.23 6.14 -13.32
C THR A 41 -1.60 5.28 -14.54
N GLN A 42 -1.72 3.96 -14.36
CA GLN A 42 -2.06 3.04 -15.44
C GLN A 42 -3.51 3.23 -15.89
N LYS A 43 -4.45 3.39 -14.94
CA LYS A 43 -5.85 3.73 -15.25
C LYS A 43 -5.95 5.01 -16.07
N LEU A 44 -5.21 6.06 -15.69
CA LEU A 44 -5.20 7.32 -16.44
C LEU A 44 -4.66 7.15 -17.87
N LYS A 45 -3.60 6.36 -18.07
CA LYS A 45 -3.10 6.02 -19.42
C LYS A 45 -4.15 5.30 -20.25
N THR A 46 -4.87 4.34 -19.66
CA THR A 46 -5.94 3.61 -20.34
C THR A 46 -7.06 4.55 -20.76
N LEU A 47 -7.54 5.42 -19.88
CA LEU A 47 -8.60 6.38 -20.20
C LEU A 47 -8.19 7.36 -21.31
N LYS A 48 -6.94 7.81 -21.32
CA LYS A 48 -6.42 8.59 -22.44
C LYS A 48 -6.40 7.79 -23.75
N SER A 49 -5.97 6.53 -23.70
CA SER A 49 -5.87 5.69 -24.90
C SER A 49 -7.22 5.41 -25.57
N ILE A 50 -8.32 5.39 -24.79
CA ILE A 50 -9.69 5.22 -25.29
C ILE A 50 -10.38 6.56 -25.60
N GLY A 51 -9.71 7.69 -25.39
CA GLY A 51 -10.21 9.03 -25.71
C GLY A 51 -11.17 9.63 -24.70
N GLU A 52 -11.33 9.03 -23.51
CA GLU A 52 -12.21 9.55 -22.45
C GLU A 52 -11.59 10.74 -21.69
N LEU A 53 -10.26 10.85 -21.68
CA LEU A 53 -9.55 11.94 -21.01
C LEU A 53 -8.44 12.53 -21.91
N ASP A 54 -8.49 13.84 -22.13
CA ASP A 54 -7.43 14.59 -22.82
C ASP A 54 -6.49 15.26 -21.81
N THR A 55 -5.82 14.42 -21.02
CA THR A 55 -4.82 14.87 -20.03
C THR A 55 -3.41 14.61 -20.54
N ASP A 56 -2.45 15.51 -20.24
CA ASP A 56 -1.03 15.27 -20.51
C ASP A 56 -0.47 14.16 -19.60
N ILE A 57 -0.20 12.98 -20.18
CA ILE A 57 0.37 11.83 -19.48
C ILE A 57 1.89 11.76 -19.59
N SER A 58 2.55 12.72 -20.26
CA SER A 58 4.00 12.70 -20.46
C SER A 58 4.79 12.84 -19.15
N LYS A 59 4.14 13.37 -18.11
CA LYS A 59 4.74 13.64 -16.80
C LYS A 59 4.25 12.70 -15.69
N LEU A 60 3.62 11.57 -16.02
CA LEU A 60 3.18 10.61 -15.00
C LEU A 60 4.38 10.06 -14.23
N LYS A 61 4.32 10.14 -12.90
CA LYS A 61 5.36 9.68 -11.99
C LYS A 61 4.77 9.28 -10.65
N VAL A 62 5.44 8.35 -9.99
CA VAL A 62 5.25 8.02 -8.58
C VAL A 62 6.53 8.44 -7.85
N GLU A 63 6.39 9.23 -6.80
CA GLU A 63 7.48 9.78 -6.00
C GLU A 63 7.39 9.30 -4.56
N VAL A 64 8.52 8.85 -4.01
CA VAL A 64 8.66 8.51 -2.58
C VAL A 64 9.61 9.53 -1.97
N LEU A 65 9.09 10.39 -1.11
CA LEU A 65 9.80 11.50 -0.49
C LEU A 65 10.00 11.21 1.00
N LEU A 66 11.23 11.36 1.48
CA LEU A 66 11.58 11.15 2.87
C LEU A 66 11.86 12.49 3.55
N ASN A 67 11.12 12.80 4.61
CA ASN A 67 11.40 13.95 5.47
C ASN A 67 11.87 13.48 6.85
N LYS A 68 13.19 13.50 7.06
CA LYS A 68 13.80 13.07 8.32
C LYS A 68 13.48 13.98 9.50
N LYS A 69 13.27 15.28 9.25
CA LYS A 69 12.98 16.27 10.31
C LYS A 69 11.57 16.05 10.86
N GLU A 70 10.60 15.93 9.97
CA GLU A 70 9.19 15.71 10.30
C GLU A 70 8.88 14.23 10.57
N LYS A 71 9.85 13.33 10.35
CA LYS A 71 9.69 11.87 10.44
C LYS A 71 8.55 11.34 9.57
N THR A 72 8.39 11.90 8.37
CA THR A 72 7.34 11.49 7.42
C THR A 72 7.91 10.85 6.17
N ILE A 73 7.11 9.97 5.58
CA ILE A 73 7.30 9.41 4.24
C ILE A 73 6.07 9.81 3.43
N THR A 74 6.28 10.43 2.27
CA THR A 74 5.20 10.82 1.36
C THR A 74 5.31 9.99 0.09
N ILE A 75 4.24 9.28 -0.26
CA ILE A 75 4.06 8.63 -1.55
C ILE A 75 3.12 9.56 -2.33
N ARG A 76 3.59 10.07 -3.47
CA ARG A 76 2.83 11.00 -4.32
C ARG A 76 2.81 10.49 -5.75
N ASP A 77 1.63 10.37 -6.31
CA ASP A 77 1.43 10.20 -7.75
C ASP A 77 0.63 11.35 -8.35
N ASN A 78 0.62 11.39 -9.68
CA ASN A 78 -0.26 12.23 -10.47
C ASN A 78 -1.09 11.37 -11.43
N GLY A 79 -1.60 10.24 -10.94
CA GLY A 79 -2.52 9.36 -11.65
C GLY A 79 -3.94 9.92 -11.73
N ILE A 80 -4.92 9.04 -11.91
CA ILE A 80 -6.34 9.43 -12.09
C ILE A 80 -6.95 10.16 -10.88
N GLY A 81 -6.40 9.95 -9.68
CA GLY A 81 -6.95 10.49 -8.43
C GLY A 81 -8.24 9.80 -8.00
N MET A 82 -8.95 10.42 -7.05
CA MET A 82 -10.26 9.99 -6.57
C MET A 82 -11.16 11.22 -6.45
N THR A 83 -12.44 11.03 -6.70
CA THR A 83 -13.50 11.99 -6.35
C THR A 83 -13.80 11.96 -4.85
N GLU A 84 -14.54 12.95 -4.37
CA GLU A 84 -14.97 13.01 -2.96
C GLU A 84 -15.80 11.76 -2.58
N ASP A 85 -16.74 11.36 -3.43
CA ASP A 85 -17.57 10.17 -3.22
C ASP A 85 -16.74 8.87 -3.16
N GLU A 86 -15.69 8.74 -3.99
CA GLU A 86 -14.78 7.60 -3.96
C GLU A 86 -13.90 7.59 -2.72
N LEU A 87 -13.46 8.76 -2.27
CA LEU A 87 -12.70 8.90 -1.04
C LEU A 87 -13.51 8.42 0.16
N ASP A 88 -14.77 8.86 0.25
CA ASP A 88 -15.68 8.45 1.32
C ASP A 88 -15.99 6.96 1.29
N LYS A 89 -16.10 6.37 0.10
CA LYS A 89 -16.41 4.95 -0.07
C LYS A 89 -15.23 4.02 0.18
N TYR A 90 -14.02 4.37 -0.25
CA TYR A 90 -12.88 3.46 -0.28
C TYR A 90 -11.83 3.72 0.80
N ILE A 91 -11.81 4.90 1.42
CA ILE A 91 -10.80 5.28 2.43
C ILE A 91 -11.42 5.52 3.81
N ASN A 92 -12.58 6.18 3.89
CA ASN A 92 -13.16 6.63 5.17
C ASN A 92 -14.06 5.59 5.89
N GLN A 93 -14.19 4.35 5.38
CA GLN A 93 -15.02 3.29 5.97
C GLN A 93 -14.27 2.39 6.95
#